data_AF-A0A1F0FBG2-F1
#
_entry.id   AF-A0A1F0FBG2-F1
#
_cell.length_a   1.000
_cell.length_b   1.000
_cell.length_c   1.000
_cell.angle_alpha   90.00
_cell.angle_beta   90.00
_cell.angle_gamma   90.00
#
_symmetry.space_group_name_H-M   'P 1'
#
loop_
_entity.id
_entity.type
_entity.pdbx_description
1 polymer ?
#
loop_
_entity_poly.entity_id
_entity_poly.type
_entity_poly.pdbx_seq_one_letter_code
_entity_poly.pdbx_strand_id
1 'polypeptide(L)' 'MLILREKKAAVVTKDAEQEMLRKRINEMRHFLQTQTSRITEYDEQLVRRLIEKITVYDDKLIFEFRSGMTIELKR' A
#
# COMPACT_ATOMS: atom_id res chain seq x y z
N MET A 1 -4.35 -21.07 -44.35
CA MET A 1 -5.57 -20.91 -43.51
C MET A 1 -5.31 -21.17 -42.01
N LEU A 2 -4.56 -22.22 -41.62
CA LEU A 2 -4.29 -22.54 -40.19
C LEU A 2 -3.58 -21.40 -39.43
N ILE A 3 -2.50 -20.88 -40.01
CA ILE A 3 -1.64 -19.82 -39.44
C ILE A 3 -2.42 -18.54 -39.11
N LEU A 4 -3.45 -18.21 -39.90
CA LEU A 4 -4.26 -17.01 -39.69
C LEU A 4 -5.22 -17.17 -38.50
N ARG A 5 -5.73 -18.38 -38.26
CA ARG A 5 -6.57 -18.70 -37.10
C ARG A 5 -5.75 -18.68 -35.81
N GLU A 6 -4.54 -19.24 -35.83
CA GLU A 6 -3.62 -19.22 -34.68
C GLU A 6 -3.21 -17.80 -34.31
N LYS A 7 -2.83 -16.97 -35.30
CA LYS A 7 -2.51 -15.55 -35.06
C LYS A 7 -3.70 -14.78 -34.47
N LYS A 8 -4.92 -15.05 -34.93
CA LYS A 8 -6.12 -14.42 -34.38
C LYS A 8 -6.37 -14.84 -32.92
N ALA A 9 -6.20 -16.12 -32.59
CA ALA A 9 -6.35 -16.62 -31.22
C ALA A 9 -5.28 -16.03 -30.28
N ALA A 10 -4.04 -15.87 -30.73
CA ALA A 10 -2.96 -15.26 -29.97
C ALA A 10 -3.20 -13.77 -29.67
N VAL A 11 -3.78 -13.02 -30.60
CA VAL A 11 -4.14 -11.61 -30.37
C VAL A 11 -5.26 -11.50 -29.35
N VAL A 12 -6.32 -12.29 -29.49
CA VAL A 12 -7.48 -12.26 -28.57
C VAL A 12 -7.09 -12.63 -27.13
N THR A 13 -6.21 -13.63 -26.97
CA THR A 13 -5.71 -14.03 -25.64
C THR A 13 -4.85 -12.94 -25.01
N LYS A 14 -3.93 -12.34 -25.79
CA LYS A 14 -3.11 -11.23 -25.33
C LYS A 14 -3.94 -10.00 -24.93
N ASP A 15 -4.97 -9.68 -25.69
CA ASP A 15 -5.88 -8.57 -25.38
C ASP A 15 -6.64 -8.82 -24.06
N ALA A 16 -7.11 -10.06 -23.84
CA ALA A 16 -7.77 -10.45 -22.60
C ALA A 16 -6.83 -10.34 -21.38
N GLU A 17 -5.57 -10.78 -21.50
CA GLU A 17 -4.56 -10.64 -20.44
C GLU A 17 -4.27 -9.16 -20.11
N GLN A 18 -4.15 -8.31 -21.14
CA GLN A 18 -3.94 -6.88 -20.94
C GLN A 18 -5.14 -6.21 -20.27
N GLU A 19 -6.35 -6.59 -20.64
CA GLU A 19 -7.56 -6.07 -20.04
C GLU A 19 -7.69 -6.47 -18.57
N MET A 20 -7.37 -7.72 -18.23
CA MET A 20 -7.30 -8.18 -16.83
C MET A 20 -6.27 -7.38 -16.02
N LEU A 21 -5.09 -7.12 -16.58
CA LEU A 21 -4.05 -6.34 -15.89
C LEU A 21 -4.52 -4.89 -15.67
N ARG A 22 -5.11 -4.25 -16.68
CA ARG A 22 -5.69 -2.91 -16.58
C ARG A 22 -6.78 -2.84 -15.52
N LYS A 23 -7.63 -3.87 -15.42
CA LYS A 23 -8.67 -3.94 -14.39
C LYS A 23 -8.07 -3.96 -12.99
N ARG A 24 -7.07 -4.80 -12.72
CA ARG A 24 -6.39 -4.84 -11.40
C ARG A 24 -5.71 -3.51 -11.06
N ILE A 25 -5.07 -2.85 -12.03
CA ILE A 25 -4.46 -1.53 -11.83
C ILE A 25 -5.54 -0.50 -11.46
N ASN A 26 -6.68 -0.50 -12.15
CA ASN A 26 -7.78 0.42 -11.85
C ASN A 26 -8.40 0.14 -10.48
N GLU A 27 -8.56 -1.12 -10.10
CA GLU A 27 -9.03 -1.52 -8.76
C GLU A 27 -8.08 -1.04 -7.67
N MET A 28 -6.77 -1.23 -7.84
CA MET A 28 -5.77 -0.72 -6.90
C MET A 28 -5.76 0.81 -6.82
N ARG A 29 -5.89 1.50 -7.97
CA ARG A 29 -5.98 2.96 -8.00
C ARG A 29 -7.21 3.45 -7.25
N HIS A 30 -8.36 2.81 -7.45
CA HIS A 30 -9.58 3.15 -6.74
C HIS A 30 -9.43 2.92 -5.23
N PHE A 31 -8.90 1.77 -4.83
CA PHE A 31 -8.62 1.45 -3.43
C PHE A 31 -7.74 2.52 -2.75
N LEU A 32 -6.65 2.93 -3.41
CA LEU A 32 -5.76 3.98 -2.90
C LEU A 32 -6.43 5.35 -2.83
N GLN A 33 -7.33 5.67 -3.77
CA GLN A 33 -8.10 6.93 -3.76
C GLN A 33 -9.16 6.95 -2.66
N THR A 34 -9.73 5.79 -2.29
CA THR A 34 -10.70 5.68 -1.19
C THR A 34 -10.05 5.70 0.19
N GLN A 35 -8.74 5.51 0.27
CA GLN A 35 -8.00 5.57 1.53
C GLN A 35 -7.80 7.04 1.91
N THR A 36 -8.52 7.50 2.93
CA THR A 36 -8.33 8.82 3.54
C THR A 36 -6.90 8.91 4.06
N SER A 37 -6.03 9.58 3.32
CA SER A 37 -4.57 9.60 3.55
C SER A 37 -4.15 10.44 4.78
N ARG A 38 -5.09 10.84 5.63
CA ARG A 38 -4.84 11.61 6.84
C ARG A 38 -5.58 10.98 7.99
N ILE A 39 -4.82 10.53 8.96
CA ILE A 39 -5.26 10.43 10.35
C ILE A 39 -5.53 11.88 10.78
N THR A 40 -6.78 12.32 10.70
CA THR A 40 -7.20 13.67 11.14
C THR A 40 -7.42 13.74 12.64
N GLU A 41 -7.61 12.58 13.27
CA GLU A 41 -7.90 12.42 14.68
C GLU A 41 -7.01 11.34 15.29
N TYR A 42 -6.60 11.54 16.54
CA TYR A 42 -5.80 10.58 17.28
C TYR A 42 -6.65 9.33 17.58
N ASP A 43 -6.25 8.18 17.03
CA ASP A 43 -6.80 6.86 17.37
C ASP A 43 -5.76 6.10 18.20
N GLU A 44 -6.07 5.91 19.49
CA GLU A 44 -5.19 5.22 20.43
C GLU A 44 -4.90 3.77 20.03
N GLN A 45 -5.90 3.04 19.51
CA GLN A 45 -5.71 1.66 19.07
C GLN A 45 -4.77 1.60 17.87
N LEU A 46 -4.93 2.52 16.93
CA LEU A 46 -4.06 2.62 15.76
C LEU A 46 -2.62 2.97 16.17
N VAL A 47 -2.43 3.99 17.01
CA VAL A 47 -1.11 4.40 17.49
C VAL A 47 -0.40 3.25 18.20
N ARG A 48 -1.11 2.53 19.08
CA ARG A 48 -0.55 1.36 19.78
C ARG A 48 -0.17 0.21 18.84
N ARG A 49 -0.87 0.06 17.71
CA ARG A 49 -0.52 -0.92 16.67
C ARG A 49 0.72 -0.51 15.89
N LEU A 50 0.89 0.78 15.61
CA LEU A 50 1.98 1.32 14.80
C LEU A 50 3.31 1.40 15.56
N ILE A 51 3.27 1.62 16.88
CA ILE A 51 4.45 1.64 17.73
C ILE A 51 5.00 0.21 17.89
N GLU A 52 6.30 0.07 17.68
CA GLU A 52 7.06 -1.13 17.94
C GLU A 52 7.64 -1.12 19.36
N LYS A 53 8.35 -0.04 19.73
CA LYS A 53 8.84 0.17 21.09
C LYS A 53 8.98 1.65 21.43
N ILE A 54 8.99 1.94 22.73
CA ILE A 54 9.28 3.25 23.29
C ILE A 54 10.47 3.08 24.25
N THR A 55 11.53 3.87 24.04
CA THR A 55 12.68 3.91 24.93
C THR A 55 12.67 5.23 25.69
N VAL A 56 12.70 5.14 27.02
CA VAL A 56 12.66 6.30 27.92
C VAL A 56 14.06 6.57 28.45
N TYR A 57 14.52 7.81 28.31
CA TYR A 57 15.75 8.34 28.88
C TYR A 57 15.41 9.45 29.89
N ASP A 58 16.43 9.96 30.58
CA ASP A 58 16.26 11.03 31.57
C ASP A 58 15.81 12.35 30.95
N ASP A 59 16.26 12.66 29.72
CA ASP A 59 16.03 13.92 29.02
C ASP A 59 15.18 13.77 27.75
N LYS A 60 14.84 12.54 27.34
CA LYS A 60 14.13 12.30 26.08
C LYS A 60 13.36 10.98 26.03
N LEU A 61 12.50 10.90 25.03
CA LEU A 61 11.73 9.73 24.64
C LEU A 61 12.04 9.40 23.18
N ILE A 62 12.29 8.14 22.90
CA ILE A 62 12.48 7.64 21.53
C ILE A 62 11.33 6.68 21.20
N PHE A 63 10.57 7.01 20.16
CA PHE A 63 9.49 6.21 19.62
C PHE A 63 9.95 5.53 18.35
N GLU A 64 9.86 4.20 18.31
CA GLU A 64 10.16 3.40 17.13
C GLU A 64 8.87 2.80 16.59
N PHE A 65 8.58 3.08 15.31
CA PHE A 65 7.40 2.58 14.62
C PHE A 65 7.76 1.33 13.83
N ARG A 66 6.79 0.43 13.63
CA ARG A 66 6.94 -0.78 12.81
C ARG A 66 7.33 -0.51 11.35
N SER A 67 7.15 0.73 10.89
CA SER A 67 7.61 1.19 9.57
C SER A 67 9.13 1.42 9.51
N GLY A 68 9.84 1.34 10.63
CA GLY A 68 11.24 1.73 10.78
C GLY A 68 11.45 3.24 11.01
N MET A 69 10.37 4.02 11.09
CA MET A 69 10.46 5.45 11.44
C MET A 69 10.78 5.62 12.92
N THR A 70 11.63 6.59 13.24
CA THR A 70 11.99 6.94 14.62
C THR A 70 11.67 8.40 14.89
N ILE A 71 11.04 8.69 16.03
CA ILE A 71 10.79 10.05 16.50
C ILE A 71 11.46 10.22 17.86
N GLU A 72 12.27 11.27 18.01
CA GLU A 72 12.83 11.68 19.28
C GLU A 72 12.05 12.89 19.82
N LEU A 73 11.57 12.79 21.06
CA LEU A 73 10.92 13.86 21.79
C LEU A 73 11.78 14.21 23.00
N LYS A 74 12.32 15.42 23.04
CA LYS A 74 13.02 15.96 24.22
C LYS A 74 12.00 16.35 25.29
N ARG A 75 12.35 16.15 26.56
CA ARG A 75 11.54 16.60 27.70
C ARG A 75 11.51 18.11 27.83
#